data_AF-A0A3B0TW50-F1
#
_entry.id   AF-A0A3B0TW50-F1
#
_cell.length_a   1.000
_cell.length_b   1.000
_cell.length_c   1.000
_cell.angle_alpha   90.00
_cell.angle_beta   90.00
_cell.angle_gamma   90.00
#
_symmetry.space_group_name_H-M   'P 1'
#
loop_
_entity.id
_entity.type
_entity.pdbx_description
1 polymer ?
#
loop_
_entity_poly.entity_id
_entity_poly.type
_entity_poly.pdbx_seq_one_letter_code
_entity_poly.pdbx_strand_id
1 'polypeptide(L)' 'RDDLGVPHTLADLGIKNANVATLARSAVDDPTAATNPRKLDEAAAARIFDAAMTGDFSKLGN' A
#
# COMPACT_ATOMS: atom_id res chain seq x y z
N ARG A 1 0.25 -8.33 17.90
CA ARG A 1 0.41 -7.28 16.86
C ARG A 1 0.72 -5.95 17.56
N ASP A 2 0.05 -5.63 18.66
CA ASP A 2 0.41 -4.55 19.58
C ASP A 2 1.74 -4.76 20.32
N ASP A 3 2.19 -6.00 20.51
CA ASP A 3 3.45 -6.29 21.23
C ASP A 3 4.71 -5.72 20.58
N LEU A 4 4.64 -5.38 19.29
CA LEU A 4 5.76 -4.80 18.52
C LEU A 4 5.59 -3.28 18.28
N GLY A 5 4.47 -2.69 18.73
CA GLY A 5 4.20 -1.26 18.54
C GLY A 5 4.07 -0.80 17.08
N VAL A 6 3.76 -1.71 16.16
CA VAL A 6 3.62 -1.37 14.74
C VAL A 6 2.26 -0.71 14.49
N PRO A 7 2.22 0.53 13.96
CA PRO A 7 0.97 1.24 13.73
C PRO A 7 0.05 0.51 12.75
N HIS A 8 -1.26 0.73 12.89
CA HIS A 8 -2.26 -0.02 12.14
C HIS A 8 -2.44 0.51 10.71
N THR A 9 -2.17 1.80 10.50
CA THR A 9 -2.33 2.46 9.21
C THR A 9 -1.06 3.20 8.78
N LEU A 10 -0.95 3.45 7.47
CA LEU A 10 0.09 4.34 6.93
C LEU A 10 -0.10 5.80 7.37
N ALA A 11 -1.34 6.21 7.67
CA ALA A 11 -1.63 7.53 8.22
C ALA A 11 -1.00 7.72 9.61
N ASP A 12 -1.03 6.68 10.45
CA ASP A 12 -0.38 6.67 11.77
C ASP A 12 1.16 6.74 11.69
N LEU A 13 1.73 6.37 10.54
CA LEU A 13 3.16 6.56 10.22
C LEU A 13 3.46 7.94 9.62
N GLY A 14 2.46 8.83 9.52
CA GLY A 14 2.59 10.18 8.98
C GLY A 14 2.53 10.29 7.45
N ILE A 15 2.16 9.22 6.75
CA ILE A 15 1.96 9.28 5.29
C ILE A 15 0.63 9.98 5.00
N LYS A 16 0.64 10.87 4.01
CA LYS A 16 -0.56 11.62 3.58
C LYS A 16 -1.19 10.97 2.36
N ASN A 17 -2.51 11.05 2.25
CA ASN A 17 -3.26 10.56 1.08
C ASN A 17 -2.77 11.14 -0.25
N ALA A 18 -2.28 12.40 -0.26
CA ALA A 18 -1.68 13.02 -1.44
C ALA A 18 -0.45 12.27 -1.99
N ASN A 19 0.19 11.42 -1.18
CA ASN A 19 1.37 10.67 -1.58
C ASN A 19 1.02 9.34 -2.26
N VAL A 20 -0.23 8.87 -2.15
CA VAL A 20 -0.65 7.53 -2.60
C VAL A 20 -0.38 7.31 -4.09
N ALA A 21 -0.72 8.28 -4.94
CA ALA A 21 -0.48 8.16 -6.37
C ALA A 21 1.02 8.06 -6.72
N THR A 22 1.86 8.86 -6.06
CA THR A 22 3.30 8.82 -6.24
C THR A 22 3.89 7.49 -5.76
N LEU A 23 3.46 7.02 -4.59
CA LEU A 23 3.89 5.75 -4.01
C LEU A 23 3.46 4.56 -4.86
N ALA A 24 2.24 4.57 -5.40
CA ALA A 24 1.73 3.52 -6.27
C ALA A 24 2.58 3.36 -7.54
N ARG A 25 2.91 4.47 -8.20
CA ARG A 25 3.79 4.46 -9.37
C ARG A 25 5.21 3.98 -9.02
N SER A 26 5.80 4.53 -7.95
CA SER A 26 7.13 4.11 -7.50
C SER A 26 7.18 2.62 -7.09
N ALA A 27 6.09 2.08 -6.56
CA ALA A 27 6.01 0.66 -6.22
C ALA A 27 5.92 -0.26 -7.45
N VAL A 28 5.36 0.21 -8.56
CA VAL A 28 5.34 -0.54 -9.83
C VAL A 28 6.70 -0.49 -10.51
N ASP A 29 7.39 0.65 -10.43
CA ASP A 29 8.73 0.84 -11.01
C ASP A 29 9.85 0.16 -10.19
N ASP A 30 9.55 -0.30 -8.97
CA ASP A 30 10.51 -0.98 -8.12
C ASP A 30 10.91 -2.35 -8.74
N PRO A 31 12.21 -2.62 -8.94
CA PRO A 31 12.67 -3.88 -9.55
C PRO A 31 12.22 -5.14 -8.81
N THR A 32 11.94 -5.05 -7.51
CA THR A 32 11.45 -6.20 -6.72
C THR A 32 9.96 -6.49 -6.96
N ALA A 33 9.19 -5.53 -7.47
CA ALA A 33 7.80 -5.76 -7.84
C ALA A 33 7.66 -6.82 -8.95
N ALA A 34 8.66 -6.91 -9.85
CA ALA A 34 8.68 -7.89 -10.93
C ALA A 34 8.89 -9.34 -10.44
N THR A 35 9.45 -9.54 -9.24
CA THR A 35 9.65 -10.87 -8.67
C THR A 35 8.46 -11.36 -7.85
N ASN A 36 7.46 -10.49 -7.62
CA ASN A 36 6.23 -10.86 -6.93
C ASN A 36 5.39 -11.81 -7.83
N PRO A 37 4.97 -13.00 -7.35
CA PRO A 37 4.18 -13.95 -8.14
C PRO A 37 2.85 -13.39 -8.66
N ARG A 38 2.35 -12.30 -8.05
CA ARG A 38 1.21 -11.55 -8.55
C ARG A 38 1.72 -10.28 -9.22
N LYS A 39 1.40 -10.11 -10.50
CA LYS A 39 1.71 -8.90 -11.25
C LYS A 39 1.11 -7.68 -10.55
N LEU A 40 1.96 -6.72 -10.21
CA LEU A 40 1.54 -5.45 -9.65
C LEU A 40 1.42 -4.42 -10.77
N ASP A 41 0.25 -3.80 -10.91
CA ASP A 41 0.04 -2.63 -11.76
C ASP A 41 -0.30 -1.41 -10.89
N GLU A 42 -0.33 -0.22 -11.50
CA GLU A 42 -0.56 1.03 -10.76
C GLU A 42 -1.92 1.06 -10.06
N ALA A 43 -2.94 0.47 -10.66
CA ALA A 43 -4.29 0.43 -10.09
C ALA A 43 -4.35 -0.50 -8.87
N ALA A 44 -3.70 -1.66 -8.93
CA ALA A 44 -3.57 -2.60 -7.83
C ALA A 44 -2.73 -1.99 -6.70
N ALA A 45 -1.60 -1.34 -7.03
CA ALA A 45 -0.77 -0.64 -6.06
C ALA A 45 -1.55 0.47 -5.35
N ALA A 46 -2.29 1.29 -6.09
CA ALA A 46 -3.11 2.35 -5.51
C ALA A 46 -4.18 1.81 -4.55
N ARG A 47 -4.85 0.69 -4.88
CA ARG A 47 -5.81 0.04 -3.97
C ARG A 47 -5.15 -0.48 -2.70
N ILE A 48 -3.96 -1.04 -2.81
CA ILE A 48 -3.18 -1.52 -1.65
C ILE A 48 -2.83 -0.35 -0.74
N PHE A 49 -2.33 0.76 -1.30
CA PHE A 49 -2.01 1.94 -0.51
C PHE A 49 -3.25 2.59 0.11
N ASP A 50 -4.39 2.65 -0.59
CA ASP A 50 -5.64 3.17 -0.02
C ASP A 50 -6.15 2.29 1.13
N ALA A 51 -6.15 0.96 0.94
CA ALA A 51 -6.49 0.01 2.00
C ALA A 51 -5.57 0.16 3.22
N ALA A 52 -4.27 0.32 3.00
CA ALA A 52 -3.28 0.48 4.07
C ALA A 52 -3.34 1.86 4.75
N MET A 53 -3.81 2.90 4.07
CA MET A 53 -4.06 4.22 4.65
C MET A 53 -5.21 4.21 5.66
N THR A 54 -6.24 3.41 5.42
CA THR A 54 -7.41 3.33 6.30
C THR A 54 -7.41 2.09 7.20
N GLY A 55 -6.49 1.14 6.99
CA GLY A 55 -6.49 -0.17 7.66
C GLY A 55 -7.63 -1.09 7.22
N ASP A 56 -8.24 -0.82 6.06
CA ASP A 56 -9.44 -1.51 5.58
C ASP A 56 -9.14 -2.41 4.38
N PHE A 57 -9.06 -3.72 4.64
CA PHE A 57 -8.78 -4.74 3.64
C PHE A 57 -9.94 -4.99 2.66
N SER A 58 -11.16 -4.54 2.96
CA SER A 58 -12.30 -4.74 2.06
C SER A 58 -12.12 -4.01 0.71
N LYS A 59 -11.29 -2.96 0.70
CA LYS A 59 -10.92 -2.17 -0.48
C LYS A 59 -10.01 -2.90 -1.48
N LEU A 60 -9.44 -4.05 -1.11
CA LEU A 60 -8.56 -4.83 -2.00
C LEU A 60 -9.33 -5.63 -3.05
N GLY A 61 -10.65 -5.78 -2.90
CA GLY A 61 -11.47 -6.66 -3.73
C GLY A 61 -11.23 -8.14 -3.40
N ASN A 62 -12.29 -8.94 -3.52
CA ASN A 62 -12.23 -10.40 -3.41
C ASN A 62 -11.48 -11.02 -4.60
#